data_AF-A7A970-F1
#
_entry.id   AF-A7A970-F1
#
_cell.length_a   1.000
_cell.length_b   1.000
_cell.length_c   1.000
_cell.angle_alpha   90.00
_cell.angle_beta   90.00
_cell.angle_gamma   90.00
#
_symmetry.space_group_name_H-M   'P 1'
#
loop_
_entity.id
_entity.type
_entity.pdbx_description
1 polymer ?
#
loop_
_entity_poly.entity_id
_entity_poly.type
_entity_poly.pdbx_seq_one_letter_code
_entity_poly.pdbx_strand_id
1 'polypeptide(L)'
;MARTVSNVLALMDEDPDFTYAMSSAQQYAWLEQEHPDLFARMLQRIKEGRFIPVGGMWVESDNMLPTGESLIRQITFGMRYFREHLGVEPKGLWLPDSFGYCGAWPQIARRAGFEWFLTQKISWNDTTKFPHHSFEWG
;
A
#
# COMPACT_ATOMS: atom_id res chain seq x y z
N MET A 1 13.12 -8.54 1.24
CA MET A 1 12.55 -7.34 1.89
C MET A 1 13.55 -6.68 2.85
N ALA A 2 14.17 -7.44 3.74
CA ALA A 2 15.11 -6.94 4.76
C ALA A 2 16.20 -5.96 4.26
N ARG A 3 16.84 -6.26 3.12
CA ARG A 3 17.86 -5.36 2.53
C ARG A 3 17.32 -3.97 2.21
N THR A 4 16.13 -3.89 1.62
CA THR A 4 15.50 -2.60 1.27
C THR A 4 15.19 -1.82 2.54
N VAL A 5 14.57 -2.46 3.52
CA VAL A 5 14.21 -1.81 4.79
C VAL A 5 15.46 -1.35 5.55
N SER A 6 16.51 -2.17 5.61
CA SER A 6 17.78 -1.81 6.24
C SER A 6 18.40 -0.55 5.61
N ASN A 7 18.46 -0.50 4.28
CA ASN A 7 18.99 0.67 3.56
C ASN A 7 18.12 1.92 3.78
N VAL A 8 16.80 1.77 3.73
CA VAL A 8 15.86 2.87 4.02
C VAL A 8 16.06 3.40 5.44
N LEU A 9 16.23 2.51 6.42
CA LEU A 9 16.48 2.92 7.81
C LEU A 9 17.83 3.65 7.95
N ALA A 10 18.87 3.21 7.25
CA ALA A 10 20.15 3.91 7.24
C ALA A 10 20.04 5.30 6.61
N LEU A 11 19.31 5.44 5.48
CA LEU A 11 19.03 6.74 4.88
C LEU A 11 18.23 7.66 5.83
N MET A 12 17.28 7.09 6.59
CA MET A 12 16.54 7.83 7.61
C MET A 12 17.40 8.26 8.81
N ASP A 13 18.49 7.55 9.09
CA ASP A 13 19.45 7.92 10.13
C ASP A 13 20.34 9.10 9.66
N GLU A 14 20.63 9.18 8.35
CA GLU A 14 21.48 10.22 7.74
C GLU A 14 20.72 11.51 7.40
N ASP A 15 19.49 11.39 6.91
CA ASP A 15 18.65 12.51 6.48
C ASP A 15 17.35 12.52 7.30
N PRO A 16 17.11 13.52 8.17
CA PRO A 16 15.88 13.60 8.98
C PRO A 16 14.61 13.89 8.16
N ASP A 17 14.72 14.46 6.96
CA ASP A 17 13.57 14.81 6.11
C ASP A 17 13.16 13.67 5.17
N PHE A 18 13.98 12.62 5.06
CA PHE A 18 13.68 11.48 4.22
C PHE A 18 12.43 10.74 4.70
N THR A 19 11.47 10.57 3.79
CA THR A 19 10.25 9.78 3.97
C THR A 19 10.18 8.63 2.98
N TYR A 20 9.63 7.49 3.40
CA TYR A 20 9.50 6.31 2.55
C TYR A 20 8.11 5.70 2.68
N ALA A 21 7.46 5.41 1.55
CA ALA A 21 6.19 4.70 1.51
C ALA A 21 6.39 3.25 1.10
N MET A 22 5.67 2.32 1.75
CA MET A 22 5.73 0.90 1.42
C MET A 22 4.36 0.24 1.57
N SER A 23 4.02 -0.59 0.59
CA SER A 23 2.73 -1.28 0.49
C SER A 23 2.81 -2.73 1.00
N SER A 24 1.74 -3.50 0.79
CA SER A 24 1.63 -4.95 0.99
C SER A 24 1.91 -5.44 2.41
N ALA A 25 0.85 -5.76 3.17
CA ALA A 25 0.95 -6.32 4.53
C ALA A 25 1.88 -7.54 4.61
N GLN A 26 1.88 -8.39 3.60
CA GLN A 26 2.71 -9.59 3.56
C GLN A 26 4.21 -9.29 3.70
N GLN A 27 4.68 -8.18 3.13
CA GLN A 27 6.09 -7.80 3.19
C GLN A 27 6.51 -7.41 4.61
N TYR A 28 5.62 -6.76 5.34
CA TYR A 28 5.80 -6.47 6.77
C TYR A 28 5.78 -7.73 7.61
N ALA A 29 4.84 -8.65 7.36
CA ALA A 29 4.74 -9.91 8.07
C ALA A 29 6.00 -10.77 7.92
N TRP A 30 6.60 -10.81 6.73
CA TRP A 30 7.89 -11.47 6.53
C TRP A 30 9.02 -10.77 7.27
N LEU A 31 9.06 -9.43 7.28
CA LEU A 31 10.08 -8.69 8.03
C LEU A 31 9.96 -8.95 9.54
N GLU A 32 8.75 -8.95 10.08
CA GLU A 32 8.48 -9.26 11.48
C GLU A 32 8.96 -10.66 11.88
N GLN A 33 8.75 -11.65 11.00
CA GLN A 33 9.14 -13.04 11.24
C GLN A 33 10.65 -13.27 11.09
N GLU A 34 11.26 -12.72 10.04
CA GLU A 34 12.65 -13.02 9.67
C GLU A 34 13.66 -12.08 10.35
N HIS A 35 13.26 -10.83 10.61
CA HIS A 35 14.14 -9.76 11.10
C HIS A 35 13.41 -8.85 12.12
N PRO A 36 13.04 -9.38 13.30
CA PRO A 36 12.26 -8.64 14.30
C PRO A 36 12.96 -7.37 14.81
N ASP A 37 14.29 -7.32 14.78
CA ASP A 37 15.09 -6.14 15.11
C ASP A 37 14.89 -4.99 14.12
N LEU A 38 14.92 -5.29 12.81
CA LEU A 38 14.62 -4.32 11.76
C LEU A 38 13.15 -3.89 11.80
N PHE A 39 12.25 -4.83 12.06
CA PHE A 39 10.82 -4.54 12.23
C PHE A 39 10.58 -3.56 13.39
N ALA A 40 11.20 -3.77 14.55
CA ALA A 40 11.09 -2.87 15.68
C ALA A 40 11.61 -1.45 15.38
N ARG A 41 12.74 -1.33 14.68
CA ARG A 41 13.27 -0.03 14.22
C ARG A 41 12.31 0.66 13.25
N MET A 42 11.79 -0.08 12.28
CA MET A 42 10.81 0.41 11.31
C MET A 42 9.53 0.91 12.02
N LEU A 43 9.02 0.20 13.02
CA LEU A 43 7.87 0.66 13.81
C LEU A 43 8.10 2.03 14.47
N GLN A 44 9.33 2.32 14.92
CA GLN A 44 9.63 3.66 15.44
C GLN A 44 9.56 4.71 14.34
N ARG A 45 10.11 4.42 13.16
CA ARG A 45 10.00 5.33 12.00
C ARG A 45 8.56 5.53 11.51
N ILE A 46 7.69 4.54 11.70
CA ILE A 46 6.24 4.66 11.45
C ILE A 46 5.61 5.64 12.45
N LYS A 47 5.92 5.53 13.75
CA LYS A 47 5.41 6.46 14.78
C LYS A 47 5.88 7.90 14.58
N GLU A 48 7.08 8.07 14.05
CA GLU A 48 7.63 9.38 13.66
C GLU A 48 6.96 9.96 12.41
N GLY A 49 6.14 9.18 11.69
CA GLY A 49 5.50 9.59 10.43
C GLY A 49 6.44 9.59 9.22
N ARG A 50 7.62 8.97 9.33
CA ARG A 50 8.66 8.97 8.29
C ARG A 50 8.62 7.74 7.40
N PHE A 51 8.27 6.62 7.99
CA PHE A 51 7.95 5.40 7.25
C PHE A 51 6.43 5.30 7.15
N ILE A 52 5.90 5.29 5.93
CA ILE A 52 4.48 5.48 5.64
C ILE A 52 3.91 4.19 5.05
N PRO A 53 3.21 3.37 5.85
CA PRO A 53 2.53 2.19 5.33
C PRO A 53 1.34 2.61 4.45
N VAL A 54 1.27 2.13 3.22
CA VAL A 54 0.24 2.49 2.22
C VAL A 54 -0.49 1.27 1.64
N GLY A 55 -1.61 1.51 0.96
CA GLY A 55 -2.34 0.49 0.18
C GLY A 55 -3.35 -0.34 0.96
N GLY A 56 -3.06 -0.71 2.21
CA GLY A 56 -4.00 -1.39 3.10
C GLY A 56 -4.39 -2.83 2.68
N MET A 57 -3.86 -3.34 1.57
CA MET A 57 -4.09 -4.70 1.09
C MET A 57 -3.01 -5.66 1.58
N TRP A 58 -3.35 -6.96 1.63
CA TRP A 58 -2.39 -8.01 1.99
C TRP A 58 -1.26 -8.13 0.95
N VAL A 59 -1.62 -8.14 -0.33
CA VAL A 59 -0.71 -7.92 -1.47
C VAL A 59 -1.32 -6.93 -2.47
N GLU A 60 -0.49 -6.31 -3.30
CA GLU A 60 -0.93 -5.59 -4.50
C GLU A 60 -1.47 -6.61 -5.52
N SER A 61 -2.78 -6.90 -5.47
CA SER A 61 -3.39 -7.93 -6.32
C SER A 61 -3.63 -7.45 -7.75
N ASP A 62 -3.82 -8.42 -8.66
CA ASP A 62 -4.53 -8.16 -9.91
C ASP A 62 -5.98 -7.71 -9.61
N ASN A 63 -6.54 -6.87 -10.47
CA ASN A 63 -7.80 -6.17 -10.22
C ASN A 63 -8.91 -6.54 -11.21
N MET A 64 -8.63 -7.43 -12.15
CA MET A 64 -9.53 -7.85 -13.23
C MET A 64 -9.91 -9.33 -13.14
N LEU A 65 -8.98 -10.17 -12.69
CA LEU A 65 -9.16 -11.62 -12.60
C LEU A 65 -9.81 -12.10 -11.28
N PRO A 66 -9.54 -11.50 -10.10
CA PRO A 66 -10.14 -11.98 -8.86
C PRO A 66 -11.64 -11.66 -8.76
N THR A 67 -12.36 -12.52 -8.04
CA THR A 67 -13.75 -12.22 -7.68
C THR A 67 -13.81 -11.06 -6.67
N GLY A 68 -14.96 -10.40 -6.56
CA GLY A 68 -15.16 -9.33 -5.58
C GLY A 68 -14.85 -9.76 -4.14
N GLU A 69 -15.13 -11.01 -3.77
CA GLU A 69 -14.80 -11.52 -2.43
C GLU A 69 -13.29 -11.65 -2.22
N SER A 70 -12.53 -12.05 -3.23
CA SER A 70 -11.06 -12.09 -3.14
C SER A 70 -10.49 -10.70 -2.86
N LEU A 71 -10.98 -9.66 -3.54
CA LEU A 71 -10.55 -8.28 -3.31
C LEU A 71 -10.90 -7.80 -1.89
N ILE A 72 -12.12 -8.10 -1.42
CA ILE A 72 -12.56 -7.76 -0.07
C ILE A 72 -11.67 -8.44 0.97
N ARG A 73 -11.31 -9.72 0.78
CA ARG A 73 -10.41 -10.44 1.68
C ARG A 73 -9.00 -9.86 1.69
N GLN A 74 -8.46 -9.48 0.53
CA GLN A 74 -7.15 -8.80 0.44
C GLN A 74 -7.12 -7.54 1.30
N ILE A 75 -8.15 -6.71 1.19
CA ILE A 75 -8.30 -5.50 2.01
C ILE A 75 -8.49 -5.85 3.48
N THR A 76 -9.35 -6.82 3.79
CA THR A 76 -9.69 -7.17 5.17
C THR A 76 -8.46 -7.69 5.93
N PHE A 77 -7.71 -8.62 5.34
CA PHE A 77 -6.50 -9.17 5.96
C PHE A 77 -5.38 -8.13 6.04
N GLY A 78 -5.21 -7.30 4.99
CA GLY A 78 -4.26 -6.20 5.01
C GLY A 78 -4.57 -5.22 6.13
N MET A 79 -5.76 -4.62 6.12
CA MET A 79 -6.18 -3.63 7.13
C MET A 79 -6.12 -4.17 8.55
N ARG A 80 -6.44 -5.45 8.76
CA ARG A 80 -6.27 -6.11 10.06
C ARG A 80 -4.81 -6.12 10.49
N TYR A 81 -3.90 -6.56 9.63
CA TYR A 81 -2.48 -6.61 9.93
C TYR A 81 -1.90 -5.21 10.21
N PHE A 82 -2.22 -4.21 9.38
CA PHE A 82 -1.76 -2.84 9.59
C PHE A 82 -2.21 -2.29 10.96
N ARG A 83 -3.45 -2.59 11.36
CA ARG A 83 -3.99 -2.17 12.66
C ARG A 83 -3.34 -2.90 13.83
N GLU A 84 -3.24 -4.22 13.75
CA GLU A 84 -2.78 -5.07 14.86
C GLU A 84 -1.26 -5.01 15.06
N HIS A 85 -0.48 -4.92 13.99
CA HIS A 85 0.99 -5.01 14.04
C HIS A 85 1.70 -3.67 13.83
N LEU A 86 1.15 -2.78 12.99
CA LEU A 86 1.78 -1.49 12.68
C LEU A 86 1.16 -0.31 13.43
N GLY A 87 -0.04 -0.49 14.01
CA GLY A 87 -0.76 0.56 14.72
C GLY A 87 -1.28 1.68 13.81
N VAL A 88 -1.44 1.41 12.51
CA VAL A 88 -1.89 2.40 11.52
C VAL A 88 -3.08 1.90 10.71
N GLU A 89 -3.79 2.83 10.11
CA GLU A 89 -4.92 2.54 9.22
C GLU A 89 -4.79 3.37 7.93
N PRO A 90 -4.19 2.81 6.86
CA PRO A 90 -4.01 3.53 5.60
C PRO A 90 -5.35 4.01 5.03
N LYS A 91 -5.39 5.27 4.58
CA LYS A 91 -6.59 5.89 4.01
C LYS A 91 -6.68 5.82 2.50
N GLY A 92 -5.77 5.10 1.84
CA GLY A 92 -5.94 4.88 0.41
C GLY A 92 -5.30 3.64 -0.15
N LEU A 93 -5.83 3.29 -1.31
CA LEU A 93 -5.39 2.18 -2.13
C LEU A 93 -4.18 2.60 -2.96
N TRP A 94 -3.19 1.72 -2.99
CA TRP A 94 -1.91 1.94 -3.65
C TRP A 94 -1.67 0.79 -4.62
N LEU A 95 -2.01 1.02 -5.90
CA LEU A 95 -1.96 0.01 -6.97
C LEU A 95 -1.26 0.60 -8.20
N PRO A 96 0.03 0.99 -8.09
CA PRO A 96 0.76 1.60 -9.20
C PRO A 96 1.01 0.63 -10.36
N ASP A 97 1.12 -0.68 -10.07
CA ASP A 97 1.54 -1.72 -11.01
C ASP A 97 0.43 -2.73 -11.38
N SER A 98 -0.85 -2.38 -11.21
CA SER A 98 -1.97 -3.28 -11.57
C SER A 98 -2.49 -3.05 -13.00
N PHE A 99 -2.77 -4.14 -13.71
CA PHE A 99 -3.25 -4.13 -15.09
C PHE A 99 -4.78 -4.11 -15.17
N GLY A 100 -5.34 -2.91 -15.27
CA GLY A 100 -6.79 -2.68 -15.37
C GLY A 100 -7.50 -2.62 -14.02
N TYR A 101 -8.71 -2.05 -14.02
CA TYR A 101 -9.48 -1.83 -12.80
C TYR A 101 -10.97 -2.05 -13.12
N CYS A 102 -11.65 -2.90 -12.35
CA CYS A 102 -13.08 -3.12 -12.52
C CYS A 102 -13.91 -1.90 -12.06
N GLY A 103 -15.11 -1.72 -12.62
CA GLY A 103 -15.99 -0.59 -12.28
C GLY A 103 -16.53 -0.60 -10.83
N ALA A 104 -16.31 -1.69 -10.07
CA ALA A 104 -16.76 -1.80 -8.68
C ALA A 104 -15.78 -1.15 -7.68
N TRP A 105 -14.57 -0.78 -8.09
CA TRP A 105 -13.54 -0.25 -7.21
C TRP A 105 -13.97 0.98 -6.38
N PRO A 106 -14.65 2.00 -6.93
CA PRO A 106 -15.12 3.13 -6.13
C PRO A 106 -16.01 2.69 -4.96
N GLN A 107 -16.91 1.74 -5.21
CA GLN A 107 -17.80 1.21 -4.18
C GLN A 107 -17.04 0.40 -3.13
N ILE A 108 -16.14 -0.49 -3.57
CA ILE A 108 -15.33 -1.32 -2.68
C ILE A 108 -14.44 -0.43 -1.80
N ALA A 109 -13.75 0.54 -2.41
CA ALA A 109 -12.83 1.44 -1.73
C ALA A 109 -13.53 2.27 -0.64
N ARG A 110 -14.64 2.93 -0.99
CA ARG A 110 -15.43 3.71 -0.02
C ARG A 110 -15.97 2.84 1.12
N ARG A 111 -16.47 1.63 0.82
CA ARG A 111 -16.98 0.71 1.85
C ARG A 111 -15.87 0.15 2.75
N ALA A 112 -14.64 0.08 2.25
CA ALA A 112 -13.46 -0.30 3.03
C ALA A 112 -12.90 0.87 3.86
N GLY A 113 -13.43 2.09 3.72
CA GLY A 113 -12.96 3.28 4.45
C GLY A 113 -11.78 3.98 3.79
N PHE A 114 -11.49 3.70 2.53
CA PHE A 114 -10.48 4.43 1.75
C PHE A 114 -11.05 5.74 1.21
N GLU A 115 -10.24 6.79 1.29
CA GLU A 115 -10.53 8.16 0.88
C GLU A 115 -9.89 8.50 -0.48
N TRP A 116 -8.78 7.83 -0.83
CA TRP A 116 -8.07 8.06 -2.08
C TRP A 116 -7.58 6.76 -2.74
N PHE A 117 -7.29 6.84 -4.03
CA PHE A 117 -6.82 5.74 -4.86
C PHE A 117 -5.66 6.22 -5.74
N LEU A 118 -4.56 5.47 -5.75
CA LEU A 118 -3.39 5.76 -6.57
C LEU A 118 -3.09 4.61 -7.53
N THR A 119 -2.90 4.95 -8.82
CA THR A 119 -2.48 4.05 -9.88
C THR A 119 -1.58 4.78 -10.88
N GLN A 120 -0.72 4.05 -11.58
CA GLN A 120 0.11 4.59 -12.65
C GLN A 120 -0.14 3.96 -14.03
N LYS A 121 -0.53 2.68 -14.12
CA LYS A 121 -0.64 1.98 -15.42
C LYS A 121 -1.59 2.60 -16.44
N ILE A 122 -2.60 3.35 -16.01
CA ILE A 122 -3.53 4.07 -16.91
C ILE A 122 -2.79 5.12 -17.76
N SER A 123 -1.63 5.60 -17.31
CA SER A 123 -0.79 6.53 -18.07
C SER A 123 -0.02 5.89 -19.24
N TRP A 124 -0.01 4.55 -19.34
CA TRP A 124 0.76 3.80 -20.35
C TRP A 124 -0.10 3.34 -21.53
N ASN A 125 -1.28 3.93 -21.74
CA ASN A 125 -2.12 3.58 -22.87
C ASN A 125 -1.53 4.06 -24.21
N ASP A 126 -1.27 3.13 -25.13
CA ASP A 126 -0.75 3.45 -26.48
C ASP A 126 -1.79 4.16 -27.37
N THR A 127 -3.06 3.73 -27.29
CA THR A 127 -4.12 4.19 -28.20
C THR A 127 -4.93 5.35 -27.64
N THR A 128 -5.31 5.29 -26.36
CA THR A 128 -6.23 6.25 -25.73
C THR A 128 -5.57 6.87 -24.50
N LYS A 129 -5.05 8.09 -24.67
CA LYS A 129 -4.51 8.86 -23.53
C LYS A 129 -5.63 9.19 -22.56
N PHE A 130 -5.43 8.84 -21.30
CA PHE A 130 -6.37 9.21 -20.25
C PHE A 130 -6.26 10.72 -19.97
N PRO A 131 -7.38 11.47 -19.95
CA PRO A 131 -7.34 12.93 -19.97
C PRO A 131 -7.04 13.59 -18.61
N HIS A 132 -6.98 12.83 -17.52
CA HIS A 132 -6.84 13.36 -16.16
C HIS A 132 -5.70 12.70 -15.38
N HIS A 133 -5.00 13.46 -14.55
CA HIS A 133 -4.02 12.94 -13.59
C HIS A 133 -4.56 12.88 -12.15
N SER A 134 -5.65 13.59 -11.88
CA SER A 134 -6.42 13.54 -10.64
C SER A 134 -7.88 13.75 -11.01
N PHE A 135 -8.75 12.84 -10.57
CA PHE A 135 -10.17 12.87 -10.88
C PHE A 135 -10.97 12.18 -9.77
N GLU A 136 -12.24 12.53 -9.64
CA GLU A 136 -13.17 11.82 -8.78
C GLU A 136 -13.73 10.61 -9.53
N TRP A 137 -13.49 9.42 -9.01
CA TRP A 137 -14.04 8.19 -9.58
C TRP A 137 -15.40 7.88 -8.91
N GLY A 138 -16.46 8.15 -9.67
CA GLY A 138 -17.88 7.96 -9.29
C GLY A 138 -18.32 6.51 -9.22
#